data_AF-A0A5B8STI7-F1
#
_entry.id   AF-A0A5B8STI7-F1
#
_cell.length_a   1.000
_cell.length_b   1.000
_cell.length_c   1.000
_cell.angle_alpha   90.00
_cell.angle_beta   90.00
_cell.angle_gamma   90.00
#
_symmetry.space_group_name_H-M   'P 1'
#
loop_
_entity.id
_entity.type
_entity.pdbx_description
1 polymer ?
#
loop_
_entity_poly.entity_id
_entity_poly.type
_entity_poly.pdbx_seq_one_letter_code
_entity_poly.pdbx_strand_id
1 'polypeptide(L)'
;MAQKYCHQIGEWVEDNVSQQVEQCVKRKCKWWCACCNKWFCSLVWVIVTIVKWVVKSVCEILGDFFDLLIAIIKGGWDIIAGIFTWDWSRIWDGFLKIVGAAGGLIGDIIRTVILPCGLYGAFRESANKWRLISYAEDLIDKSSRFTDDDRSQIKEALGINGGGFGLRLTLTSYRGFVRSDFTEPGETIPALVRWNNETNPAMRVDLKKLAGFRWDNFLQRSKPEIRGDVSSESDIDSYLNNPSSKRFSIYAMSDSALIDRVHNIQIKGDTIGLKLVVDLQDVLLTEPTQVQAVITKTDKLQNSCEVINLLAENPFNREPAVRGFKCNHPNDPKDITAEERARYLLCQPVIFATFRFQAHDSYTGYAACMYSSTCLEGGGTLGNHGGTGAIYRHGLPDWARTWVPIHELGHTFGLCHVDGLDRIMVNPKDRSWWSGWLVPEYLCFSGEPQFTHDEAKKVWDYIIAHFPTDCLANRRIELT
;
A
#
# COMPACT_ATOMS: atom_id res chain seq x y z
N MET A 1 15.80 14.52 -5.18
CA MET A 1 17.14 14.15 -4.69
C MET A 1 17.22 14.10 -3.16
N ALA A 2 16.89 15.16 -2.42
CA ALA A 2 16.93 15.17 -0.94
C ALA A 2 16.15 14.01 -0.28
N GLN A 3 14.95 13.70 -0.79
CA GLN A 3 14.09 12.63 -0.28
C GLN A 3 14.70 11.21 -0.45
N LYS A 4 15.48 10.99 -1.51
CA LYS A 4 16.20 9.72 -1.75
C LYS A 4 17.31 9.51 -0.71
N TYR A 5 18.08 10.56 -0.43
CA TYR A 5 19.10 10.54 0.62
C TYR A 5 18.49 10.31 2.02
N CYS A 6 17.32 10.88 2.29
CA CYS A 6 16.61 10.69 3.55
C CYS A 6 16.12 9.26 3.76
N HIS A 7 15.61 8.61 2.72
CA HIS A 7 15.23 7.19 2.78
C HIS A 7 16.46 6.31 3.06
N GLN A 8 17.55 6.54 2.33
CA GLN A 8 18.81 5.82 2.50
C GLN A 8 19.43 6.00 3.91
N ILE A 9 19.36 7.21 4.49
CA ILE A 9 19.82 7.45 5.86
C ILE A 9 18.90 6.74 6.87
N GLY A 10 17.58 6.75 6.66
CA GLY A 10 16.63 6.03 7.49
C GLY A 10 16.90 4.52 7.52
N GLU A 11 17.14 3.93 6.35
CA GLU A 11 17.55 2.53 6.19
C GLU A 11 18.90 2.25 6.85
N TRP A 12 19.91 3.11 6.65
CA TRP A 12 21.22 2.93 7.28
C TRP A 12 21.15 2.93 8.82
N VAL A 13 20.35 3.84 9.40
CA VAL A 13 20.13 3.88 10.87
C VAL A 13 19.39 2.63 11.34
N GLU A 14 18.46 2.11 10.54
CA GLU A 14 17.78 0.86 10.82
C GLU A 14 18.75 -0.32 10.85
N ASP A 15 19.52 -0.49 9.79
CA ASP A 15 20.38 -1.64 9.61
C ASP A 15 21.58 -1.63 10.58
N ASN A 16 22.20 -0.47 10.83
CA ASN A 16 23.42 -0.42 11.64
C ASN A 16 23.19 -0.22 13.14
N VAL A 17 22.14 0.54 13.51
CA VAL A 17 21.95 0.95 14.92
C VAL A 17 20.87 0.12 15.60
N SER A 18 19.76 -0.17 14.90
CA SER A 18 18.66 -0.94 15.51
C SER A 18 19.08 -2.40 15.74
N GLN A 19 19.94 -2.95 14.87
CA GLN A 19 20.46 -4.30 14.99
C GLN A 19 21.33 -4.53 16.23
N GLN A 20 22.20 -3.59 16.61
CA GLN A 20 23.01 -3.73 17.83
C GLN A 20 22.15 -3.75 19.10
N VAL A 21 21.06 -2.97 19.08
CA VAL A 21 20.07 -2.95 20.15
C VAL A 21 19.28 -4.26 20.20
N GLU A 22 18.90 -4.80 19.04
CA GLU A 22 18.19 -6.07 18.92
C GLU A 22 18.93 -7.23 19.57
N GLN A 23 20.21 -7.39 19.22
CA GLN A 23 21.06 -8.45 19.76
C GLN A 23 21.24 -8.30 21.27
N CYS A 24 21.19 -7.08 21.81
CA CYS A 24 21.22 -6.85 23.24
C CYS A 24 19.92 -7.29 23.94
N VAL A 25 18.75 -7.01 23.34
CA VAL A 25 17.44 -7.37 23.92
C VAL A 25 17.17 -8.88 23.86
N LYS A 26 17.55 -9.56 22.78
CA LYS A 26 17.32 -11.01 22.57
C LYS A 26 18.20 -11.92 23.45
N ARG A 27 19.36 -11.46 23.95
CA ARG A 27 20.26 -12.28 24.79
C ARG A 27 19.64 -12.55 26.17
N LYS A 28 19.45 -13.84 26.52
CA LYS A 28 19.07 -14.26 27.87
C LYS A 28 20.22 -13.97 28.86
N CYS A 29 20.14 -12.86 29.57
CA CYS A 29 21.13 -12.49 30.59
C CYS A 29 20.88 -13.21 31.92
N LYS A 30 21.96 -13.59 32.63
CA LYS A 30 21.89 -14.07 34.02
C LYS A 30 21.43 -12.95 34.96
N TRP A 31 20.58 -13.30 35.93
CA TRP A 31 19.83 -12.43 36.86
C TRP A 31 20.62 -11.25 37.48
N TRP A 32 21.92 -11.39 37.72
CA TRP A 32 22.71 -10.39 38.47
C TRP A 32 23.21 -9.20 37.61
N CYS A 33 23.08 -9.26 36.27
CA CYS A 33 23.31 -8.12 35.36
C CYS A 33 21.99 -7.50 34.84
N ALA A 34 20.84 -7.91 35.38
CA ALA A 34 19.53 -7.76 34.75
C ALA A 34 18.97 -6.33 34.66
N CYS A 35 19.27 -5.43 35.61
CA CYS A 35 18.66 -4.09 35.59
C CYS A 35 19.41 -3.13 34.67
N CYS A 36 20.75 -3.06 34.73
CA CYS A 36 21.47 -2.01 33.99
C CYS A 36 21.50 -2.27 32.47
N ASN A 37 21.64 -3.53 32.01
CA ASN A 37 21.84 -3.79 30.59
C ASN A 37 20.53 -3.80 29.77
N LYS A 38 19.43 -4.34 30.33
CA LYS A 38 18.12 -4.30 29.67
C LYS A 38 17.55 -2.88 29.64
N TRP A 39 17.79 -2.13 30.72
CA TRP A 39 17.45 -0.71 30.80
C TRP A 39 18.28 0.13 29.85
N PHE A 40 19.59 -0.09 29.77
CA PHE A 40 20.46 0.60 28.81
C PHE A 40 20.06 0.28 27.36
N CYS A 41 19.71 -0.97 27.03
CA CYS A 41 19.24 -1.31 25.69
C CYS A 41 17.84 -0.78 25.37
N SER A 42 16.97 -0.63 26.38
CA SER A 42 15.71 0.12 26.24
C SER A 42 15.97 1.61 26.02
N LEU A 43 16.99 2.17 26.66
CA LEU A 43 17.39 3.57 26.54
C LEU A 43 18.01 3.87 25.16
N VAL A 44 18.90 3.00 24.68
CA VAL A 44 19.44 3.12 23.31
C VAL A 44 18.32 2.97 22.28
N TRP A 45 17.36 2.07 22.50
CA TRP A 45 16.16 1.96 21.66
C TRP A 45 15.34 3.27 21.63
N VAL A 46 15.15 3.90 22.79
CA VAL A 46 14.49 5.21 22.89
C VAL A 46 15.24 6.28 22.09
N ILE A 47 16.55 6.37 22.27
CA ILE A 47 17.39 7.33 21.54
C ILE A 47 17.31 7.11 20.03
N VAL A 48 17.43 5.87 19.56
CA VAL A 48 17.33 5.55 18.12
C VAL A 48 15.98 5.93 17.55
N THR A 49 14.90 5.68 18.29
CA THR A 49 13.53 6.05 17.87
C THR A 49 13.40 7.58 17.73
N ILE A 50 13.92 8.32 18.71
CA ILE A 50 13.93 9.80 18.68
C ILE A 50 14.76 10.30 17.49
N VAL A 51 15.95 9.74 17.26
CA VAL A 51 16.83 10.14 16.14
C VAL A 51 16.17 9.84 14.79
N LYS A 52 15.57 8.67 14.61
CA LYS A 52 14.83 8.33 13.37
C LYS A 52 13.68 9.31 13.13
N TRP A 53 12.90 9.61 14.18
CA TRP A 53 11.79 10.56 14.09
C TRP A 53 12.28 11.96 13.72
N VAL A 54 13.34 12.44 14.37
CA VAL A 54 13.97 13.73 14.05
C VAL A 54 14.41 13.76 12.59
N VAL A 55 15.14 12.74 12.12
CA VAL A 55 15.63 12.71 10.73
C VAL A 55 14.48 12.77 9.76
N LYS A 56 13.38 12.03 10.01
CA LYS A 56 12.18 12.06 9.18
C LYS A 56 11.54 13.45 9.14
N SER A 57 11.29 14.06 10.30
CA SER A 57 10.68 15.39 10.39
C SER A 57 11.56 16.49 9.80
N VAL A 58 12.89 16.40 9.97
CA VAL A 58 13.84 17.36 9.39
C VAL A 58 13.90 17.21 7.86
N CYS A 59 13.87 15.98 7.34
CA CYS A 59 13.86 15.67 5.91
C CYS A 59 12.63 16.22 5.18
N GLU A 60 11.50 16.35 5.86
CA GLU A 60 10.27 16.96 5.34
C GLU A 60 10.35 18.50 5.25
N ILE A 61 11.31 19.13 5.94
CA ILE A 61 11.31 20.58 6.23
C ILE A 61 12.46 21.36 5.55
N LEU A 62 13.44 20.73 4.91
CA LEU A 62 14.73 21.35 4.63
C LEU A 62 14.72 22.70 3.87
N GLY A 63 14.96 23.76 4.66
CA GLY A 63 15.55 25.04 4.28
C GLY A 63 16.76 25.48 5.14
N ASP A 64 16.88 25.04 6.41
CA ASP A 64 17.98 25.46 7.32
C ASP A 64 18.48 24.30 8.21
N PHE A 65 19.48 23.57 7.73
CA PHE A 65 19.83 22.24 8.28
C PHE A 65 20.82 22.25 9.46
N PHE A 66 21.76 23.19 9.53
CA PHE A 66 22.92 23.05 10.43
C PHE A 66 22.65 23.52 11.87
N ASP A 67 21.98 24.66 12.04
CA ASP A 67 21.66 25.20 13.36
C ASP A 67 20.57 24.39 14.08
N LEU A 68 19.62 23.84 13.30
CA LEU A 68 18.62 22.91 13.79
C LEU A 68 19.27 21.63 14.32
N LEU A 69 20.25 21.06 13.60
CA LEU A 69 20.96 19.85 14.01
C LEU A 69 21.68 20.02 15.37
N ILE A 70 22.39 21.14 15.55
CA ILE A 70 23.10 21.42 16.80
C ILE A 70 22.12 21.66 17.96
N ALA A 71 21.01 22.36 17.70
CA ALA A 71 19.96 22.58 18.69
C ALA A 71 19.27 21.27 19.11
N ILE A 72 19.05 20.35 18.17
CA ILE A 72 18.50 19.02 18.46
C ILE A 72 19.46 18.18 19.30
N ILE A 73 20.75 18.14 18.96
CA ILE A 73 21.73 17.36 19.72
C ILE A 73 21.82 17.87 21.16
N LYS A 74 21.85 19.20 21.35
CA LYS A 74 21.91 19.81 22.69
C LYS A 74 20.60 19.66 23.46
N GLY A 75 19.45 19.87 22.82
CA GLY A 75 18.14 19.72 23.45
C GLY A 75 17.83 18.27 23.82
N GLY A 76 18.21 17.32 22.96
CA GLY A 76 18.13 15.89 23.25
C GLY A 76 18.96 15.49 24.46
N TRP A 77 20.16 16.06 24.61
CA TRP A 77 21.00 15.84 25.79
C TRP A 77 20.36 16.39 27.08
N ASP A 78 19.75 17.57 27.04
CA ASP A 78 19.06 18.15 28.20
C ASP A 78 17.80 17.36 28.61
N ILE A 79 17.06 16.82 27.63
CA ILE A 79 15.93 15.90 27.86
C ILE A 79 16.43 14.61 28.52
N ILE A 80 17.51 14.02 28.00
CA ILE A 80 18.12 12.82 28.58
C ILE A 80 18.55 13.11 30.02
N ALA A 81 19.34 14.16 30.25
CA ALA A 81 19.80 14.52 31.59
C ALA A 81 18.63 14.79 32.56
N GLY A 82 17.57 15.47 32.12
CA GLY A 82 16.38 15.74 32.92
C GLY A 82 15.60 14.47 33.31
N ILE A 83 15.50 13.48 32.41
CA ILE A 83 14.90 12.17 32.73
C ILE A 83 15.74 11.44 33.80
N PHE A 84 17.08 11.51 33.69
CA PHE A 84 17.98 10.89 34.67
C PHE A 84 17.97 11.58 36.04
N THR A 85 17.79 12.90 36.09
CA THR A 85 17.74 13.66 37.35
C THR A 85 16.33 13.83 37.89
N TRP A 86 15.31 13.28 37.22
CA TRP A 86 13.89 13.51 37.49
C TRP A 86 13.50 15.00 37.50
N ASP A 87 14.26 15.80 36.76
CA ASP A 87 14.12 17.24 36.67
C ASP A 87 13.31 17.59 35.42
N TRP A 88 11.99 17.64 35.60
CA TRP A 88 11.04 17.99 34.55
C TRP A 88 11.26 19.38 33.96
N SER A 89 11.89 20.30 34.71
CA SER A 89 12.24 21.63 34.19
C SER A 89 13.30 21.53 33.10
N ARG A 90 14.27 20.62 33.26
CA ARG A 90 15.36 20.39 32.31
C ARG A 90 14.90 19.68 31.05
N ILE A 91 13.91 18.79 31.18
CA ILE A 91 13.21 18.19 30.05
C ILE A 91 12.51 19.28 29.24
N TRP A 92 11.80 20.20 29.92
CA TRP A 92 11.09 21.30 29.28
C TRP A 92 12.03 22.33 28.64
N ASP A 93 13.18 22.61 29.25
CA ASP A 93 14.20 23.51 28.70
C ASP A 93 14.91 22.91 27.47
N GLY A 94 15.26 21.62 27.53
CA GLY A 94 15.81 20.90 26.37
C GLY A 94 14.84 20.92 25.19
N PHE A 95 13.55 20.79 25.48
CA PHE A 95 12.46 20.89 24.51
C PHE A 95 12.32 22.30 23.91
N LEU A 96 12.24 23.34 24.74
CA LEU A 96 12.10 24.72 24.28
C LEU A 96 13.30 25.19 23.43
N LYS A 97 14.51 24.65 23.66
CA LYS A 97 15.68 24.91 22.82
C LYS A 97 15.55 24.33 21.41
N ILE A 98 14.92 23.17 21.27
CA ILE A 98 14.65 22.55 19.96
C ILE A 98 13.59 23.37 19.22
N VAL A 99 12.55 23.81 19.94
CA VAL A 99 11.45 24.62 19.39
C VAL A 99 11.90 26.03 19.03
N GLY A 100 12.72 26.68 19.87
CA GLY A 100 13.24 28.03 19.65
C GLY A 100 14.18 28.15 18.45
N ALA A 101 14.89 27.07 18.11
CA ALA A 101 15.71 27.01 16.90
C ALA A 101 14.88 26.85 15.60
N ALA A 102 13.61 26.45 15.69
CA ALA A 102 12.70 26.19 14.57
C ALA A 102 11.72 27.35 14.31
N GLY A 103 12.09 28.58 14.66
CA GLY A 103 11.23 29.78 14.79
C GLY A 103 10.50 30.31 13.54
N GLY A 104 10.32 29.52 12.48
CA GLY A 104 9.50 29.84 11.29
C GLY A 104 8.38 28.84 10.98
N LEU A 105 8.27 27.71 11.71
CA LEU A 105 7.46 26.54 11.31
C LEU A 105 6.53 26.06 12.43
N ILE A 106 5.87 27.01 13.10
CA ILE A 106 5.25 26.79 14.41
C ILE A 106 3.89 26.06 14.33
N GLY A 107 3.19 26.06 13.20
CA GLY A 107 1.87 25.41 13.08
C GLY A 107 1.91 23.88 13.08
N ASP A 108 2.74 23.29 12.20
CA ASP A 108 2.78 21.84 11.97
C ASP A 108 3.64 21.10 13.00
N ILE A 109 4.68 21.76 13.52
CA ILE A 109 5.50 21.22 14.61
C ILE A 109 4.69 21.15 15.90
N ILE A 110 3.91 22.18 16.25
CA ILE A 110 3.11 22.14 17.49
C ILE A 110 2.12 20.94 17.47
N ARG A 111 1.47 20.67 16.33
CA ARG A 111 0.55 19.54 16.22
C ARG A 111 1.25 18.18 16.29
N THR A 112 2.45 18.08 15.72
CA THR A 112 3.23 16.83 15.63
C THR A 112 4.08 16.56 16.88
N VAL A 113 4.42 17.61 17.64
CA VAL A 113 5.41 17.59 18.71
C VAL A 113 4.82 17.89 20.10
N ILE A 114 3.82 18.79 20.22
CA ILE A 114 3.26 19.19 21.53
C ILE A 114 2.17 18.22 22.01
N LEU A 115 1.47 17.54 21.10
CA LEU A 115 0.57 16.46 21.51
C LEU A 115 1.40 15.18 21.75
N PRO A 116 1.28 14.51 22.92
CA PRO A 116 1.97 13.22 23.20
C PRO A 116 1.71 12.12 22.16
N CYS A 117 0.82 12.38 21.20
CA CYS A 117 0.39 11.51 20.13
C CYS A 117 1.47 11.18 19.08
N GLY A 118 2.34 12.12 18.68
CA GLY A 118 3.38 11.88 17.67
C GLY A 118 4.50 10.95 18.16
N LEU A 119 5.03 11.24 19.35
CA LEU A 119 6.06 10.42 20.00
C LEU A 119 5.50 9.04 20.41
N TYR A 120 4.28 9.01 20.99
CA TYR A 120 3.60 7.76 21.32
C TYR A 120 3.34 6.92 20.07
N GLY A 121 2.96 7.54 18.94
CA GLY A 121 2.82 6.90 17.64
C GLY A 121 4.10 6.24 17.17
N ALA A 122 5.23 6.96 17.16
CA ALA A 122 6.53 6.42 16.76
C ALA A 122 6.99 5.25 17.64
N PHE A 123 6.78 5.34 18.97
CA PHE A 123 7.08 4.25 19.88
C PHE A 123 6.18 3.04 19.67
N ARG A 124 4.87 3.26 19.51
CA ARG A 124 3.89 2.20 19.23
C ARG A 124 4.23 1.49 17.92
N GLU A 125 4.58 2.24 16.87
CA GLU A 125 4.98 1.70 15.57
C GLU A 125 6.24 0.84 15.68
N SER A 126 7.29 1.37 16.33
CA SER A 126 8.52 0.61 16.58
C SER A 126 8.23 -0.67 17.39
N ALA A 127 7.49 -0.57 18.49
CA ALA A 127 7.12 -1.72 19.32
C ALA A 127 6.27 -2.76 18.56
N ASN A 128 5.35 -2.33 17.71
CA ASN A 128 4.55 -3.21 16.87
C ASN A 128 5.40 -3.91 15.82
N LYS A 129 6.38 -3.22 15.23
CA LYS A 129 7.36 -3.82 14.31
C LYS A 129 8.19 -4.90 15.00
N TRP A 130 8.68 -4.65 16.22
CA TRP A 130 9.39 -5.64 17.04
C TRP A 130 8.57 -6.91 17.29
N ARG A 131 7.31 -6.71 17.69
CA ARG A 131 6.38 -7.82 17.92
C ARG A 131 6.09 -8.59 16.64
N LEU A 132 6.02 -7.89 15.49
CA LEU A 132 5.75 -8.50 14.20
C LEU A 132 6.94 -9.33 13.71
N ILE A 133 8.17 -8.84 13.87
CA ILE A 133 9.41 -9.59 13.59
C ILE A 133 9.42 -10.90 14.38
N SER A 134 9.18 -10.80 15.70
CA SER A 134 9.19 -11.98 16.57
C SER A 134 8.07 -12.97 16.21
N TYR A 135 6.91 -12.45 15.78
CA TYR A 135 5.79 -13.29 15.34
C TYR A 135 6.10 -14.02 14.02
N ALA A 136 6.61 -13.31 13.02
CA ALA A 136 7.01 -13.92 11.75
C ALA A 136 8.14 -14.94 11.94
N GLU A 137 9.11 -14.64 12.81
CA GLU A 137 10.18 -15.58 13.18
C GLU A 137 9.62 -16.88 13.78
N ASP A 138 8.68 -16.78 14.71
CA ASP A 138 8.02 -17.92 15.35
C ASP A 138 7.19 -18.75 14.35
N LEU A 139 6.49 -18.10 13.41
CA LEU A 139 5.77 -18.78 12.33
C LEU A 139 6.71 -19.58 11.43
N ILE A 140 7.87 -19.02 11.07
CA ILE A 140 8.88 -19.69 10.24
C ILE A 140 9.45 -20.91 10.97
N ASP A 141 9.80 -20.75 12.25
CA ASP A 141 10.40 -21.83 13.04
C ASP A 141 9.44 -22.99 13.28
N LYS A 142 8.16 -22.69 13.51
CA LYS A 142 7.11 -23.70 13.75
C LYS A 142 6.55 -24.32 12.47
N SER A 143 6.76 -23.69 11.32
CA SER A 143 6.26 -24.19 10.05
C SER A 143 6.92 -25.53 9.70
N SER A 144 6.09 -26.55 9.50
CA SER A 144 6.52 -27.86 9.00
C SER A 144 6.82 -27.86 7.50
N ARG A 145 6.53 -26.75 6.80
CA ARG A 145 6.81 -26.60 5.36
C ARG A 145 8.29 -26.38 5.04
N PHE A 146 9.06 -25.92 6.02
CA PHE A 146 10.42 -25.45 5.81
C PHE A 146 11.43 -26.40 6.47
N THR A 147 12.49 -26.71 5.74
CA THR A 147 13.68 -27.35 6.29
C THR A 147 14.48 -26.35 7.13
N ASP A 148 15.49 -26.82 7.87
CA ASP A 148 16.35 -25.91 8.66
C ASP A 148 17.12 -24.93 7.78
N ASP A 149 17.54 -25.36 6.59
CA ASP A 149 18.20 -24.51 5.59
C ASP A 149 17.22 -23.45 5.05
N ASP A 150 16.00 -23.86 4.68
CA ASP A 150 14.94 -22.93 4.24
C ASP A 150 14.68 -21.86 5.31
N ARG A 151 14.53 -22.26 6.58
CA ARG A 151 14.29 -21.33 7.70
C ARG A 151 15.41 -20.30 7.80
N SER A 152 16.67 -20.73 7.71
CA SER A 152 17.81 -19.83 7.77
C SER A 152 17.81 -18.84 6.61
N GLN A 153 17.60 -19.33 5.37
CA GLN A 153 17.59 -18.50 4.18
C GLN A 153 16.43 -17.50 4.17
N ILE A 154 15.23 -17.93 4.56
CA ILE A 154 14.05 -17.08 4.70
C ILE A 154 14.29 -16.00 5.75
N LYS A 155 14.77 -16.35 6.96
CA LYS A 155 15.02 -15.37 8.03
C LYS A 155 16.02 -14.30 7.60
N GLU A 156 17.06 -14.70 6.89
CA GLU A 156 18.06 -13.78 6.36
C GLU A 156 17.47 -12.89 5.25
N ALA A 157 16.72 -13.46 4.29
CA ALA A 157 16.10 -12.70 3.21
C ALA A 157 15.02 -11.71 3.67
N LEU A 158 14.29 -12.06 4.73
CA LEU A 158 13.30 -11.19 5.36
C LEU A 158 13.92 -10.15 6.28
N GLY A 159 15.24 -10.17 6.53
CA GLY A 159 15.92 -9.21 7.39
C GLY A 159 15.60 -9.37 8.88
N ILE A 160 15.14 -10.56 9.33
CA ILE A 160 14.80 -10.84 10.74
C ILE A 160 16.01 -10.65 11.69
N ASN A 161 17.23 -10.77 11.15
CA ASN A 161 18.48 -10.59 11.89
C ASN A 161 19.14 -9.21 11.68
N GLY A 162 18.40 -8.21 11.17
CA GLY A 162 18.86 -6.81 11.11
C GLY A 162 19.22 -6.27 9.71
N GLY A 163 18.32 -6.45 8.75
CA GLY A 163 18.46 -5.86 7.40
C GLY A 163 17.13 -5.35 6.86
N GLY A 164 16.42 -4.51 7.64
CA GLY A 164 15.07 -4.04 7.32
C GLY A 164 14.04 -5.16 7.20
N PHE A 165 13.31 -5.46 8.27
CA PHE A 165 12.31 -6.53 8.28
C PHE A 165 11.23 -6.34 7.20
N GLY A 166 10.98 -7.38 6.40
CA GLY A 166 9.82 -7.48 5.53
C GLY A 166 10.03 -8.40 4.33
N LEU A 167 8.91 -8.82 3.73
CA LEU A 167 8.89 -9.56 2.48
C LEU A 167 9.09 -8.58 1.31
N ARG A 168 10.16 -8.80 0.54
CA ARG A 168 10.53 -7.96 -0.60
C ARG A 168 9.85 -8.49 -1.86
N LEU A 169 9.02 -7.66 -2.50
CA LEU A 169 8.30 -8.02 -3.72
C LEU A 169 8.37 -6.90 -4.74
N THR A 170 8.40 -7.27 -6.02
CA THR A 170 8.15 -6.34 -7.12
C THR A 170 6.66 -6.34 -7.40
N LEU A 171 6.00 -5.22 -7.13
CA LEU A 171 4.61 -4.97 -7.46
C LEU A 171 4.55 -4.33 -8.84
N THR A 172 3.86 -4.95 -9.80
CA THR A 172 3.58 -4.27 -11.07
C THR A 172 2.28 -3.48 -10.96
N SER A 173 2.36 -2.17 -11.19
CA SER A 173 1.22 -1.27 -11.17
C SER A 173 0.93 -0.81 -12.59
N TYR A 174 -0.16 -1.32 -13.15
CA TYR A 174 -0.63 -0.96 -14.47
C TYR A 174 -1.50 0.29 -14.42
N ARG A 175 -1.18 1.27 -15.26
CA ARG A 175 -2.08 2.39 -15.58
C ARG A 175 -2.68 2.18 -16.96
N GLY A 176 -3.99 1.95 -16.99
CA GLY A 176 -4.72 1.83 -18.24
C GLY A 176 -4.80 3.15 -19.00
N PHE A 177 -4.63 3.08 -20.31
CA PHE A 177 -4.92 4.19 -21.21
C PHE A 177 -5.60 3.72 -22.49
N VAL A 178 -6.32 4.62 -23.14
CA VAL A 178 -6.94 4.40 -24.46
C VAL A 178 -6.37 5.39 -25.46
N ARG A 179 -6.39 5.04 -26.75
CA ARG A 179 -5.91 5.89 -27.84
C ARG A 179 -7.00 6.15 -28.86
N SER A 180 -7.05 7.39 -29.36
CA SER A 180 -8.02 7.81 -30.38
C SER A 180 -7.80 7.15 -31.75
N ASP A 181 -6.60 6.65 -32.03
CA ASP A 181 -6.22 6.02 -33.29
C ASP A 181 -6.14 4.49 -33.22
N PHE A 182 -6.38 3.88 -32.05
CA PHE A 182 -6.39 2.43 -31.93
C PHE A 182 -7.57 1.84 -32.71
N THR A 183 -7.26 0.93 -33.63
CA THR A 183 -8.22 0.22 -34.47
C THR A 183 -7.90 -1.27 -34.35
N GLU A 184 -8.91 -2.06 -33.99
CA GLU A 184 -8.76 -3.52 -33.87
C GLU A 184 -8.39 -4.15 -35.23
N PRO A 185 -7.67 -5.27 -35.24
CA PRO A 185 -7.37 -5.98 -36.48
C PRO A 185 -8.64 -6.31 -37.27
N GLY A 186 -8.71 -5.86 -38.52
CA GLY A 186 -9.86 -6.09 -39.41
C GLY A 186 -10.93 -5.00 -39.38
N GLU A 187 -10.83 -4.04 -38.45
CA GLU A 187 -11.73 -2.90 -38.37
C GLU A 187 -11.22 -1.69 -39.14
N THR A 188 -12.14 -0.80 -39.55
CA THR A 188 -11.80 0.47 -40.21
C THR A 188 -12.16 1.70 -39.36
N ILE A 189 -12.95 1.50 -38.30
CA ILE A 189 -13.40 2.54 -37.39
C ILE A 189 -12.63 2.40 -36.07
N PRO A 190 -12.03 3.48 -35.53
CA PRO A 190 -11.32 3.42 -34.26
C PRO A 190 -12.18 2.87 -33.13
N ALA A 191 -11.57 2.07 -32.25
CA ALA A 191 -12.26 1.32 -31.22
C ALA A 191 -13.09 2.23 -30.29
N LEU A 192 -12.56 3.40 -29.90
CA LEU A 192 -13.29 4.34 -29.04
C LEU A 192 -14.60 4.85 -29.68
N VAL A 193 -14.63 5.02 -31.00
CA VAL A 193 -15.85 5.44 -31.70
C VAL A 193 -16.88 4.32 -31.70
N ARG A 194 -16.44 3.08 -31.97
CA ARG A 194 -17.31 1.90 -31.90
C ARG A 194 -17.86 1.69 -30.48
N TRP A 195 -16.99 1.73 -29.45
CA TRP A 195 -17.41 1.57 -28.06
C TRP A 195 -18.37 2.68 -27.59
N ASN A 196 -18.18 3.92 -28.05
CA ASN A 196 -19.10 5.02 -27.74
C ASN A 196 -20.48 4.83 -28.37
N ASN A 197 -20.52 4.24 -29.58
CA ASN A 197 -21.74 4.02 -30.34
C ASN A 197 -22.39 2.64 -30.09
N GLU A 198 -21.83 1.84 -29.18
CA GLU A 198 -22.35 0.53 -28.83
C GLU A 198 -23.78 0.63 -28.28
N THR A 199 -24.66 -0.23 -28.78
CA THR A 199 -26.07 -0.29 -28.40
C THR A 199 -26.27 -0.98 -27.06
N ASN A 200 -25.42 -1.96 -26.71
CA ASN A 200 -25.44 -2.61 -25.42
C ASN A 200 -24.89 -1.65 -24.34
N PRO A 201 -25.71 -1.20 -23.38
CA PRO A 201 -25.27 -0.27 -22.35
C PRO A 201 -24.14 -0.82 -21.46
N ALA A 202 -24.03 -2.15 -21.33
CA ALA A 202 -22.93 -2.77 -20.58
C ALA A 202 -21.58 -2.60 -21.30
N MET A 203 -21.57 -2.60 -22.63
CA MET A 203 -20.33 -2.51 -23.42
C MET A 203 -20.04 -1.07 -23.89
N ARG A 204 -21.01 -0.16 -23.76
CA ARG A 204 -20.90 1.22 -24.22
C ARG A 204 -19.98 2.06 -23.34
N VAL A 205 -18.95 2.65 -23.93
CA VAL A 205 -18.00 3.57 -23.27
C VAL A 205 -18.34 5.02 -23.64
N ASP A 206 -18.99 5.76 -22.75
CA ASP A 206 -19.23 7.20 -22.94
C ASP A 206 -17.90 7.96 -22.87
N LEU A 207 -17.42 8.43 -24.02
CA LEU A 207 -16.10 9.04 -24.15
C LEU A 207 -15.98 10.38 -23.41
N LYS A 208 -17.09 11.12 -23.24
CA LYS A 208 -17.10 12.38 -22.47
C LYS A 208 -16.97 12.12 -20.97
N LYS A 209 -17.59 11.04 -20.48
CA LYS A 209 -17.38 10.57 -19.10
C LYS A 209 -15.99 9.99 -18.90
N LEU A 210 -15.50 9.22 -19.86
CA LEU A 210 -14.16 8.65 -19.84
C LEU A 210 -13.08 9.74 -19.76
N ALA A 211 -13.26 10.83 -20.51
CA ALA A 211 -12.40 12.01 -20.52
C ALA A 211 -12.60 12.93 -19.28
N GLY A 212 -13.54 12.61 -18.38
CA GLY A 212 -13.79 13.39 -17.16
C GLY A 212 -14.52 14.72 -17.39
N PHE A 213 -15.06 14.98 -18.59
CA PHE A 213 -15.88 16.17 -18.88
C PHE A 213 -17.30 16.04 -18.33
N ARG A 214 -17.80 14.80 -18.21
CA ARG A 214 -19.12 14.49 -17.64
C ARG A 214 -18.98 13.49 -16.49
N TRP A 215 -19.93 13.53 -15.57
CA TRP A 215 -20.03 12.57 -14.47
C TRP A 215 -21.50 12.41 -14.06
N ASP A 216 -21.86 11.23 -13.57
CA ASP A 216 -23.22 10.95 -13.12
C ASP A 216 -23.47 11.52 -11.70
N ASN A 217 -22.44 11.60 -10.86
CA ASN A 217 -22.44 12.38 -9.61
C ASN A 217 -21.02 12.80 -9.18
N PHE A 218 -20.93 13.72 -8.21
CA PHE A 218 -19.66 14.29 -7.77
C PHE A 218 -18.64 13.25 -7.29
N LEU A 219 -19.08 12.25 -6.53
CA LEU A 219 -18.20 11.18 -6.06
C LEU A 219 -17.70 10.33 -7.23
N GLN A 220 -18.44 10.24 -8.34
CA GLN A 220 -18.03 9.45 -9.50
C GLN A 220 -17.09 10.20 -10.44
N ARG A 221 -16.78 11.46 -10.15
CA ARG A 221 -15.83 12.23 -10.94
C ARG A 221 -14.45 11.60 -10.86
N SER A 222 -13.97 11.12 -12.00
CA SER A 222 -12.57 10.77 -12.23
C SER A 222 -11.79 12.02 -12.66
N LYS A 223 -10.46 11.98 -12.51
CA LYS A 223 -9.54 12.97 -13.07
C LYS A 223 -8.54 12.22 -13.96
N PRO A 224 -8.98 11.79 -15.16
CA PRO A 224 -8.07 11.19 -16.12
C PRO A 224 -7.05 12.24 -16.61
N GLU A 225 -5.95 11.77 -17.16
CA GLU A 225 -5.00 12.63 -17.87
C GLU A 225 -5.23 12.48 -19.37
N ILE A 226 -5.57 13.58 -20.03
CA ILE A 226 -5.71 13.63 -21.49
C ILE A 226 -4.42 14.20 -22.07
N ARG A 227 -3.81 13.47 -22.99
CA ARG A 227 -2.64 13.92 -23.76
C ARG A 227 -3.03 14.05 -25.23
N GLY A 228 -2.70 15.17 -25.87
CA GLY A 228 -2.99 15.43 -27.29
C GLY A 228 -3.97 16.57 -27.52
N ASP A 229 -4.72 16.52 -28.62
CA ASP A 229 -5.47 17.66 -29.18
C ASP A 229 -6.87 17.89 -28.57
N VAL A 230 -7.14 17.33 -27.39
CA VAL A 230 -8.42 17.39 -26.69
C VAL A 230 -8.24 18.19 -25.40
N SER A 231 -8.96 19.30 -25.27
CA SER A 231 -9.02 20.10 -24.04
C SER A 231 -10.45 20.41 -23.59
N SER A 232 -11.46 20.05 -24.39
CA SER A 232 -12.86 20.37 -24.15
C SER A 232 -13.81 19.23 -24.56
N GLU A 233 -15.05 19.31 -24.09
CA GLU A 233 -16.12 18.39 -24.51
C GLU A 233 -16.39 18.47 -26.02
N SER A 234 -16.33 19.67 -26.62
CA SER A 234 -16.52 19.87 -28.07
C SER A 234 -15.42 19.22 -28.92
N ASP A 235 -14.22 19.03 -28.38
CA ASP A 235 -13.17 18.29 -29.08
C ASP A 235 -13.53 16.80 -29.18
N ILE A 236 -14.17 16.23 -28.16
CA ILE A 236 -14.69 14.86 -28.20
C ILE A 236 -15.81 14.74 -29.24
N ASP A 237 -16.72 15.72 -29.32
CA ASP A 237 -17.75 15.73 -30.36
C ASP A 237 -17.14 15.83 -31.77
N SER A 238 -16.10 16.64 -31.93
CA SER A 238 -15.37 16.76 -33.20
C SER A 238 -14.74 15.44 -33.60
N TYR A 239 -14.10 14.74 -32.66
CA TYR A 239 -13.52 13.41 -32.86
C TYR A 239 -14.59 12.36 -33.21
N LEU A 240 -15.72 12.33 -32.51
CA LEU A 240 -16.78 11.35 -32.78
C LEU A 240 -17.41 11.56 -34.17
N ASN A 241 -17.48 12.80 -34.65
CA ASN A 241 -17.97 13.13 -36.00
C ASN A 241 -16.92 12.85 -37.09
N ASN A 242 -15.65 13.09 -36.81
CA ASN A 242 -14.53 12.84 -37.72
C ASN A 242 -13.32 12.28 -36.95
N PRO A 243 -13.13 10.95 -36.88
CA PRO A 243 -12.08 10.36 -36.04
C PRO A 243 -10.64 10.75 -36.44
N SER A 244 -10.45 11.31 -37.64
CA SER A 244 -9.17 11.83 -38.11
C SER A 244 -8.86 13.26 -37.63
N SER A 245 -9.86 14.00 -37.09
CA SER A 245 -9.70 15.42 -36.75
C SER A 245 -8.93 15.67 -35.45
N LYS A 246 -8.79 14.65 -34.59
CA LYS A 246 -8.16 14.76 -33.27
C LYS A 246 -7.29 13.54 -32.99
N ARG A 247 -6.12 13.77 -32.38
CA ARG A 247 -5.27 12.69 -31.86
C ARG A 247 -5.05 12.88 -30.37
N PHE A 248 -5.41 11.87 -29.58
CA PHE A 248 -5.26 11.93 -28.14
C PHE A 248 -5.15 10.54 -27.50
N SER A 249 -4.65 10.53 -26.28
CA SER A 249 -4.71 9.39 -25.36
C SER A 249 -5.36 9.84 -24.05
N ILE A 250 -6.16 8.98 -23.45
CA ILE A 250 -6.75 9.22 -22.14
C ILE A 250 -6.17 8.17 -21.20
N TYR A 251 -5.53 8.59 -20.12
CA TYR A 251 -5.00 7.74 -19.06
C TYR A 251 -5.95 7.75 -17.87
N ALA A 252 -6.09 6.62 -17.17
CA ALA A 252 -7.02 6.47 -16.04
C ALA A 252 -6.77 7.48 -14.91
N MET A 253 -5.55 8.00 -14.79
CA MET A 253 -5.16 9.07 -13.87
C MET A 253 -3.90 9.79 -14.34
N SER A 254 -3.61 10.94 -13.73
CA SER A 254 -2.36 11.67 -13.97
C SER A 254 -1.13 10.95 -13.41
N ASP A 255 0.04 11.24 -13.98
CA ASP A 255 1.34 10.79 -13.46
C ASP A 255 1.49 11.10 -11.96
N SER A 256 1.13 12.32 -11.54
CA SER A 256 1.20 12.73 -10.13
C SER A 256 0.30 11.92 -9.22
N ALA A 257 -0.93 11.62 -9.65
CA ALA A 257 -1.90 10.83 -8.89
C ALA A 257 -1.48 9.37 -8.78
N LEU A 258 -0.80 8.84 -9.81
CA LEU A 258 -0.24 7.50 -9.80
C LEU A 258 0.94 7.42 -8.83
N ILE A 259 1.89 8.35 -8.92
CA ILE A 259 3.08 8.39 -8.04
C ILE A 259 2.67 8.52 -6.57
N ASP A 260 1.70 9.38 -6.25
CA ASP A 260 1.18 9.53 -4.88
C ASP A 260 0.62 8.20 -4.34
N ARG A 261 -0.15 7.47 -5.15
CA ARG A 261 -0.71 6.17 -4.74
C ARG A 261 0.35 5.10 -4.56
N VAL A 262 1.32 5.04 -5.47
CA VAL A 262 2.47 4.14 -5.36
C VAL A 262 3.25 4.41 -4.08
N HIS A 263 3.51 5.69 -3.79
CA HIS A 263 4.20 6.08 -2.57
C HIS A 263 3.44 5.62 -1.32
N ASN A 264 2.12 5.81 -1.30
CA ASN A 264 1.28 5.37 -0.20
C ASN A 264 1.22 3.85 -0.05
N ILE A 265 1.21 3.10 -1.16
CA ILE A 265 1.34 1.64 -1.13
C ILE A 265 2.65 1.21 -0.47
N GLN A 266 3.77 1.86 -0.80
CA GLN A 266 5.07 1.53 -0.23
C GLN A 266 5.13 1.84 1.27
N ILE A 267 4.69 3.05 1.67
CA ILE A 267 4.68 3.47 3.08
C ILE A 267 3.79 2.55 3.91
N LYS A 268 2.54 2.36 3.48
CA LYS A 268 1.57 1.59 4.26
C LYS A 268 1.85 0.09 4.18
N GLY A 269 2.38 -0.40 3.05
CA GLY A 269 2.88 -1.77 2.91
C GLY A 269 3.98 -2.09 3.92
N ASP A 270 4.89 -1.15 4.18
CA ASP A 270 5.96 -1.34 5.16
C ASP A 270 5.42 -1.60 6.58
N THR A 271 4.30 -0.96 6.95
CA THR A 271 3.69 -1.13 8.28
C THR A 271 3.20 -2.56 8.56
N ILE A 272 2.95 -3.35 7.50
CA ILE A 272 2.60 -4.78 7.58
C ILE A 272 3.76 -5.70 7.20
N GLY A 273 4.97 -5.15 7.01
CA GLY A 273 6.16 -5.91 6.64
C GLY A 273 6.20 -6.30 5.16
N LEU A 274 5.56 -5.54 4.27
CA LEU A 274 5.71 -5.67 2.82
C LEU A 274 6.64 -4.57 2.29
N LYS A 275 7.80 -4.98 1.78
CA LYS A 275 8.78 -4.08 1.14
C LYS A 275 8.56 -4.12 -0.37
N LEU A 276 7.77 -3.18 -0.87
CA LEU A 276 7.31 -3.17 -2.27
C LEU A 276 8.19 -2.26 -3.14
N VAL A 277 8.83 -2.84 -4.15
CA VAL A 277 9.37 -2.09 -5.29
C VAL A 277 8.30 -2.05 -6.35
N VAL A 278 7.85 -0.85 -6.74
CA VAL A 278 6.76 -0.74 -7.71
C VAL A 278 7.32 -0.51 -9.11
N ASP A 279 7.01 -1.44 -10.01
CA ASP A 279 7.23 -1.32 -11.45
C ASP A 279 5.98 -0.71 -12.10
N LEU A 280 6.13 0.50 -12.64
CA LEU A 280 5.04 1.24 -13.26
C LEU A 280 4.96 0.93 -14.75
N GLN A 281 3.79 0.49 -15.22
CA GLN A 281 3.58 0.18 -16.62
C GLN A 281 2.32 0.87 -17.14
N ASP A 282 2.44 1.59 -18.27
CA ASP A 282 1.30 2.10 -19.00
C ASP A 282 0.83 1.04 -20.00
N VAL A 283 -0.46 0.69 -19.96
CA VAL A 283 -1.04 -0.36 -20.81
C VAL A 283 -2.18 0.17 -21.66
N LEU A 284 -2.09 -0.09 -22.96
CA LEU A 284 -3.16 0.21 -23.89
C LEU A 284 -4.30 -0.76 -23.64
N LEU A 285 -5.48 -0.22 -23.31
CA LEU A 285 -6.70 -0.99 -23.17
C LEU A 285 -7.32 -1.16 -24.55
N THR A 286 -7.52 -2.41 -24.95
CA THR A 286 -8.00 -2.78 -26.28
C THR A 286 -9.41 -3.31 -26.28
N GLU A 287 -10.03 -3.44 -25.09
CA GLU A 287 -11.40 -3.94 -24.93
C GLU A 287 -12.22 -3.02 -24.01
N PRO A 288 -13.53 -2.84 -24.26
CA PRO A 288 -14.38 -1.98 -23.44
C PRO A 288 -14.52 -2.48 -21.99
N THR A 289 -14.44 -3.79 -21.76
CA THR A 289 -14.46 -4.43 -20.43
C THR A 289 -13.22 -4.10 -19.60
N GLN A 290 -12.09 -3.78 -20.23
CA GLN A 290 -10.89 -3.32 -19.54
C GLN A 290 -11.02 -1.86 -19.08
N VAL A 291 -11.71 -1.04 -19.88
CA VAL A 291 -12.04 0.35 -19.57
C VAL A 291 -13.11 0.44 -18.48
N GLN A 292 -14.10 -0.45 -18.53
CA GLN A 292 -15.22 -0.52 -17.60
C GLN A 292 -15.31 -1.94 -17.01
N ALA A 293 -14.60 -2.16 -15.90
CA ALA A 293 -14.54 -3.46 -15.26
C ALA A 293 -15.94 -3.95 -14.86
N VAL A 294 -16.25 -5.21 -15.23
CA VAL A 294 -17.57 -5.83 -15.05
C VAL A 294 -17.74 -6.32 -13.62
N ILE A 295 -17.92 -5.41 -12.67
CA ILE A 295 -18.18 -5.77 -11.26
C ILE A 295 -19.65 -5.47 -10.96
N THR A 296 -20.40 -6.48 -10.51
CA THR A 296 -21.85 -6.45 -10.20
C THR A 296 -22.15 -6.34 -8.70
N LYS A 297 -23.34 -5.87 -8.30
CA LYS A 297 -23.69 -5.76 -6.86
C LYS A 297 -24.14 -7.07 -6.21
N THR A 298 -24.54 -8.04 -7.02
CA THR A 298 -25.39 -9.15 -6.58
C THR A 298 -24.64 -10.42 -6.20
N ASP A 299 -23.41 -10.61 -6.69
CA ASP A 299 -22.64 -11.82 -6.40
C ASP A 299 -21.14 -11.53 -6.22
N LYS A 300 -20.68 -11.61 -4.97
CA LYS A 300 -19.25 -11.42 -4.62
C LYS A 300 -18.35 -12.44 -5.31
N LEU A 301 -18.84 -13.68 -5.49
CA LEU A 301 -18.04 -14.71 -6.14
C LEU A 301 -17.84 -14.39 -7.62
N GLN A 302 -18.93 -14.01 -8.29
CA GLN A 302 -18.89 -13.59 -9.70
C GLN A 302 -17.93 -12.42 -9.91
N ASN A 303 -17.97 -11.39 -9.05
CA ASN A 303 -17.07 -10.24 -9.20
C ASN A 303 -15.60 -10.60 -9.12
N SER A 304 -15.23 -11.51 -8.22
CA SER A 304 -13.84 -11.97 -8.13
C SER A 304 -13.44 -12.73 -9.39
N CYS A 305 -14.36 -13.47 -10.01
CA CYS A 305 -14.13 -14.11 -11.30
C CYS A 305 -13.88 -13.08 -12.41
N GLU A 306 -14.64 -12.00 -12.44
CA GLU A 306 -14.49 -10.94 -13.45
C GLU A 306 -13.14 -10.23 -13.32
N VAL A 307 -12.67 -9.98 -12.08
CA VAL A 307 -11.31 -9.45 -11.87
C VAL A 307 -10.26 -10.41 -12.39
N ILE A 308 -10.41 -11.71 -12.12
CA ILE A 308 -9.42 -12.69 -12.55
C ILE A 308 -9.43 -12.87 -14.07
N ASN A 309 -10.60 -12.93 -14.70
CA ASN A 309 -10.73 -12.98 -16.15
C ASN A 309 -10.07 -11.75 -16.79
N LEU A 310 -10.35 -10.56 -16.27
CA LEU A 310 -9.71 -9.32 -16.72
C LEU A 310 -8.19 -9.39 -16.60
N LEU A 311 -7.65 -9.88 -15.47
CA LEU A 311 -6.21 -10.00 -15.27
C LEU A 311 -5.58 -11.15 -16.06
N ALA A 312 -6.35 -12.16 -16.47
CA ALA A 312 -5.89 -13.25 -17.32
C ALA A 312 -5.76 -12.83 -18.79
N GLU A 313 -6.53 -11.83 -19.21
CA GLU A 313 -6.49 -11.29 -20.58
C GLU A 313 -5.21 -10.47 -20.85
N ASN A 314 -4.89 -10.32 -22.14
CA ASN A 314 -3.87 -9.39 -22.59
C ASN A 314 -4.29 -7.95 -22.22
N PRO A 315 -3.40 -7.10 -21.66
CA PRO A 315 -1.94 -7.26 -21.60
C PRO A 315 -1.39 -7.83 -20.29
N PHE A 316 -2.25 -8.19 -19.34
CA PHE A 316 -1.84 -8.59 -18.00
C PHE A 316 -1.35 -10.04 -17.92
N ASN A 317 -1.98 -10.95 -18.70
CA ASN A 317 -1.60 -12.36 -18.86
C ASN A 317 -1.36 -13.10 -17.52
N ARG A 318 -2.18 -12.84 -16.50
CA ARG A 318 -2.08 -13.49 -15.18
C ARG A 318 -2.95 -14.74 -15.12
N GLU A 319 -2.31 -15.89 -15.30
CA GLU A 319 -3.01 -17.17 -15.28
C GLU A 319 -3.73 -17.45 -13.94
N PRO A 320 -5.02 -17.82 -13.96
CA PRO A 320 -5.72 -18.29 -12.76
C PRO A 320 -5.21 -19.66 -12.28
N ALA A 321 -5.30 -19.91 -10.98
CA ALA A 321 -5.18 -21.22 -10.38
C ALA A 321 -6.40 -22.06 -10.76
N VAL A 322 -6.17 -23.22 -11.37
CA VAL A 322 -7.26 -24.03 -11.90
C VAL A 322 -7.98 -24.83 -10.82
N ARG A 323 -7.28 -25.26 -9.76
CA ARG A 323 -7.89 -26.00 -8.64
C ARG A 323 -8.55 -25.05 -7.63
N GLY A 324 -9.87 -25.12 -7.51
CA GLY A 324 -10.64 -24.23 -6.62
C GLY A 324 -11.17 -22.97 -7.31
N PHE A 325 -10.94 -22.84 -8.62
CA PHE A 325 -11.57 -21.83 -9.46
C PHE A 325 -13.08 -22.11 -9.53
N LYS A 326 -13.88 -21.35 -8.77
CA LYS A 326 -15.35 -21.46 -8.79
C LYS A 326 -16.01 -20.69 -9.95
N CYS A 327 -15.20 -20.10 -10.81
CA CYS A 327 -15.61 -19.37 -11.99
C CYS A 327 -15.74 -20.37 -13.14
N ASN A 328 -16.85 -20.34 -13.89
CA ASN A 328 -17.05 -21.23 -15.04
C ASN A 328 -16.05 -20.91 -16.17
N HIS A 329 -14.81 -21.41 -16.08
CA HIS A 329 -13.83 -21.30 -17.15
C HIS A 329 -13.93 -22.52 -18.06
N PRO A 330 -14.06 -22.35 -19.39
CA PRO A 330 -14.31 -23.46 -20.32
C PRO A 330 -13.14 -24.46 -20.42
N ASN A 331 -11.96 -24.07 -19.94
CA ASN A 331 -10.77 -24.92 -19.89
C ASN A 331 -10.34 -25.11 -18.44
N ASP A 332 -11.00 -26.03 -17.71
CA ASP A 332 -10.58 -26.56 -16.41
C ASP A 332 -9.78 -27.87 -16.63
N PRO A 333 -8.51 -27.82 -17.05
CA PRO A 333 -7.65 -28.98 -16.91
C PRO A 333 -7.31 -29.11 -15.42
N LYS A 334 -7.47 -30.31 -14.85
CA LYS A 334 -7.01 -30.67 -13.49
C LYS A 334 -5.47 -30.65 -13.38
N ASP A 335 -4.87 -29.53 -13.73
CA ASP A 335 -3.46 -29.33 -13.95
C ASP A 335 -2.82 -28.79 -12.67
N ILE A 336 -2.16 -29.68 -11.93
CA ILE A 336 -1.39 -29.34 -10.72
C ILE A 336 -0.34 -28.25 -11.05
N THR A 337 0.18 -28.24 -12.28
CA THR A 337 1.18 -27.25 -12.69
C THR A 337 0.58 -25.84 -12.81
N ALA A 338 -0.73 -25.72 -13.05
CA ALA A 338 -1.41 -24.43 -13.08
C ALA A 338 -1.62 -23.84 -11.68
N GLU A 339 -1.87 -24.67 -10.66
CA GLU A 339 -1.93 -24.21 -9.27
C GLU A 339 -0.56 -23.71 -8.80
N GLU A 340 0.52 -24.42 -9.17
CA GLU A 340 1.89 -23.99 -8.88
C GLU A 340 2.25 -22.69 -9.59
N ARG A 341 1.96 -22.57 -10.90
CA ARG A 341 2.16 -21.31 -11.65
C ARG A 341 1.41 -20.15 -11.01
N ALA A 342 0.14 -20.33 -10.68
CA ALA A 342 -0.65 -19.30 -10.02
C ALA A 342 -0.13 -18.97 -8.59
N ARG A 343 0.44 -19.95 -7.88
CA ARG A 343 1.08 -19.71 -6.58
C ARG A 343 2.32 -18.84 -6.72
N TYR A 344 3.09 -19.02 -7.79
CA TYR A 344 4.21 -18.14 -8.12
C TYR A 344 3.77 -16.70 -8.42
N LEU A 345 2.53 -16.49 -8.89
CA LEU A 345 1.99 -15.14 -9.11
C LEU A 345 1.80 -14.34 -7.80
N LEU A 346 1.75 -14.99 -6.63
CA LEU A 346 1.77 -14.29 -5.33
C LEU A 346 3.05 -13.46 -5.12
N CYS A 347 4.14 -13.87 -5.77
CA CYS A 347 5.45 -13.23 -5.66
C CYS A 347 5.61 -12.02 -6.57
N GLN A 348 4.65 -11.81 -7.45
CA GLN A 348 4.63 -10.73 -8.43
C GLN A 348 3.26 -10.05 -8.36
N PRO A 349 2.88 -9.47 -7.20
CA PRO A 349 1.56 -8.87 -7.05
C PRO A 349 1.31 -7.83 -8.15
N VAL A 350 0.04 -7.70 -8.53
CA VAL A 350 -0.39 -6.75 -9.57
C VAL A 350 -1.54 -5.91 -9.07
N ILE A 351 -1.45 -4.61 -9.37
CA ILE A 351 -2.58 -3.69 -9.30
C ILE A 351 -2.84 -3.08 -10.67
N PHE A 352 -4.10 -2.89 -11.02
CA PHE A 352 -4.50 -2.24 -12.27
C PHE A 352 -5.45 -1.07 -12.01
N ALA A 353 -5.06 0.11 -12.48
CA ALA A 353 -5.88 1.30 -12.48
C ALA A 353 -6.84 1.29 -13.69
N THR A 354 -8.10 0.95 -13.45
CA THR A 354 -9.18 1.06 -14.43
C THR A 354 -9.85 2.44 -14.38
N PHE A 355 -10.64 2.77 -15.39
CA PHE A 355 -11.40 4.02 -15.42
C PHE A 355 -12.67 3.91 -14.56
N ARG A 356 -13.42 2.81 -14.68
CA ARG A 356 -14.77 2.67 -14.11
C ARG A 356 -15.14 1.22 -13.81
N PHE A 357 -16.25 1.06 -13.06
CA PHE A 357 -16.90 -0.22 -12.79
C PHE A 357 -18.34 -0.18 -13.32
N GLN A 358 -18.78 -1.23 -14.03
CA GLN A 358 -20.09 -1.23 -14.71
C GLN A 358 -21.29 -1.16 -13.75
N ALA A 359 -21.36 -1.97 -12.70
CA ALA A 359 -22.58 -2.01 -11.88
C ALA A 359 -22.55 -0.98 -10.76
N HIS A 360 -23.10 0.18 -11.08
CA HIS A 360 -23.06 1.39 -10.28
C HIS A 360 -21.62 1.74 -9.89
N ASP A 361 -21.15 2.91 -10.32
CA ASP A 361 -19.87 3.50 -9.94
C ASP A 361 -19.77 3.83 -8.41
N SER A 362 -20.23 2.96 -7.52
CA SER A 362 -19.97 2.98 -6.07
C SER A 362 -18.70 2.21 -5.71
N TYR A 363 -18.29 1.21 -6.50
CA TYR A 363 -17.03 0.50 -6.26
C TYR A 363 -15.85 1.43 -6.48
N THR A 364 -14.86 1.37 -5.61
CA THR A 364 -13.60 2.12 -5.75
C THR A 364 -12.44 1.21 -6.10
N GLY A 365 -12.52 -0.04 -5.66
CA GLY A 365 -11.63 -1.11 -6.04
C GLY A 365 -12.30 -2.46 -5.86
N TYR A 366 -11.58 -3.49 -6.30
CA TYR A 366 -11.90 -4.88 -6.09
C TYR A 366 -10.62 -5.71 -6.14
N ALA A 367 -10.53 -6.76 -5.35
CA ALA A 367 -9.38 -7.65 -5.32
C ALA A 367 -9.78 -9.11 -5.47
N ALA A 368 -8.87 -9.88 -6.06
CA ALA A 368 -8.88 -11.32 -6.06
C ALA A 368 -7.81 -11.83 -5.08
N CYS A 369 -8.24 -12.71 -4.18
CA CYS A 369 -7.37 -13.42 -3.25
C CYS A 369 -7.23 -14.88 -3.68
N MET A 370 -5.99 -15.37 -3.74
CA MET A 370 -5.72 -16.71 -4.26
C MET A 370 -6.19 -17.79 -3.29
N TYR A 371 -5.96 -17.59 -1.99
CA TYR A 371 -6.38 -18.53 -0.97
C TYR A 371 -7.41 -17.90 -0.04
N SER A 372 -8.26 -18.73 0.55
CA SER A 372 -9.22 -18.25 1.53
C SER A 372 -8.51 -17.71 2.77
N SER A 373 -8.97 -16.57 3.29
CA SER A 373 -8.52 -16.06 4.57
C SER A 373 -9.67 -15.90 5.55
N THR A 374 -9.39 -16.15 6.83
CA THR A 374 -10.33 -15.92 7.94
C THR A 374 -10.20 -14.49 8.45
N CYS A 375 -11.33 -13.79 8.52
CA CYS A 375 -11.38 -12.41 8.99
C CYS A 375 -11.18 -12.30 10.52
N LEU A 376 -10.57 -11.20 10.99
CA LEU A 376 -10.26 -10.97 12.41
C LEU A 376 -11.51 -10.94 13.30
N GLU A 377 -12.65 -10.48 12.79
CA GLU A 377 -13.87 -10.25 13.57
C GLU A 377 -14.94 -11.35 13.37
N GLY A 378 -14.57 -12.53 12.85
CA GLY A 378 -15.50 -13.64 12.65
C GLY A 378 -16.60 -13.41 11.59
N GLY A 379 -16.62 -12.24 10.95
CA GLY A 379 -17.64 -11.80 9.99
C GLY A 379 -17.49 -12.33 8.55
N GLY A 380 -16.78 -13.44 8.34
CA GLY A 380 -16.72 -14.13 7.05
C GLY A 380 -15.36 -14.72 6.69
N THR A 381 -15.30 -15.25 5.48
CA THR A 381 -14.06 -15.67 4.80
C THR A 381 -13.94 -14.87 3.52
N LEU A 382 -12.75 -14.35 3.19
CA LEU A 382 -12.47 -14.03 1.80
C LEU A 382 -12.42 -15.35 1.03
N GLY A 383 -13.12 -15.41 -0.10
CA GLY A 383 -13.17 -16.62 -0.91
C GLY A 383 -11.78 -16.98 -1.44
N ASN A 384 -11.52 -18.28 -1.61
CA ASN A 384 -10.52 -18.71 -2.57
C ASN A 384 -11.09 -18.40 -3.96
N HIS A 385 -10.50 -17.42 -4.64
CA HIS A 385 -10.93 -17.01 -5.97
C HIS A 385 -10.11 -17.70 -7.07
N GLY A 386 -9.04 -18.40 -6.71
CA GLY A 386 -8.12 -19.05 -7.64
C GLY A 386 -7.32 -18.04 -8.47
N GLY A 387 -7.00 -16.88 -7.93
CA GLY A 387 -6.15 -15.88 -8.59
C GLY A 387 -5.75 -14.76 -7.64
N THR A 388 -4.73 -13.98 -8.00
CA THR A 388 -4.24 -12.85 -7.19
C THR A 388 -4.10 -11.59 -8.03
N GLY A 389 -4.54 -10.47 -7.46
CA GLY A 389 -4.39 -9.14 -8.05
C GLY A 389 -5.53 -8.23 -7.63
N ALA A 390 -5.36 -6.95 -7.91
CA ALA A 390 -6.34 -5.94 -7.52
C ALA A 390 -6.58 -4.94 -8.65
N ILE A 391 -7.80 -4.45 -8.73
CA ILE A 391 -8.20 -3.39 -9.63
C ILE A 391 -8.75 -2.23 -8.82
N TYR A 392 -8.43 -1.02 -9.22
CA TYR A 392 -8.93 0.18 -8.56
C TYR A 392 -9.20 1.26 -9.58
N ARG A 393 -10.04 2.23 -9.21
CA ARG A 393 -10.26 3.42 -10.02
C ARG A 393 -9.84 4.68 -9.29
N HIS A 394 -9.40 5.65 -10.07
CA HIS A 394 -9.19 6.99 -9.56
C HIS A 394 -10.52 7.75 -9.42
N GLY A 395 -10.63 8.61 -8.41
CA GLY A 395 -11.62 9.68 -8.40
C GLY A 395 -11.77 10.34 -7.04
N LEU A 396 -12.84 11.13 -6.89
CA LEU A 396 -12.99 12.02 -5.75
C LEU A 396 -13.81 11.44 -4.58
N PRO A 397 -13.56 11.92 -3.35
CA PRO A 397 -12.46 12.82 -2.97
C PRO A 397 -11.12 12.08 -2.85
N ASP A 398 -10.03 12.74 -3.27
CA ASP A 398 -8.70 12.12 -3.35
C ASP A 398 -8.20 11.62 -1.98
N TRP A 399 -8.42 12.37 -0.90
CA TRP A 399 -7.98 12.00 0.46
C TRP A 399 -8.48 10.65 0.96
N ALA A 400 -9.63 10.17 0.46
CA ALA A 400 -10.14 8.83 0.78
C ALA A 400 -9.68 7.80 -0.26
N ARG A 401 -9.65 8.17 -1.55
CA ARG A 401 -9.34 7.26 -2.65
C ARG A 401 -7.86 6.96 -2.83
N THR A 402 -6.98 7.75 -2.22
CA THR A 402 -5.54 7.50 -2.20
C THR A 402 -5.20 6.15 -1.55
N TRP A 403 -6.03 5.67 -0.61
CA TRP A 403 -5.79 4.42 0.15
C TRP A 403 -6.38 3.17 -0.49
N VAL A 404 -7.22 3.32 -1.52
CA VAL A 404 -7.88 2.19 -2.18
C VAL A 404 -6.89 1.18 -2.74
N PRO A 405 -5.80 1.57 -3.44
CA PRO A 405 -4.86 0.59 -3.98
C PRO A 405 -4.23 -0.30 -2.91
N ILE A 406 -3.82 0.27 -1.76
CA ILE A 406 -3.24 -0.52 -0.67
C ILE A 406 -4.30 -1.33 0.09
N HIS A 407 -5.54 -0.85 0.16
CA HIS A 407 -6.68 -1.62 0.67
C HIS A 407 -6.93 -2.88 -0.18
N GLU A 408 -7.06 -2.72 -1.50
CA GLU A 408 -7.27 -3.85 -2.40
C GLU A 408 -6.06 -4.79 -2.40
N LEU A 409 -4.85 -4.24 -2.33
CA LEU A 409 -3.65 -5.06 -2.15
C LEU A 409 -3.70 -5.85 -0.83
N GLY A 410 -4.17 -5.25 0.27
CA GLY A 410 -4.40 -5.94 1.54
C GLY A 410 -5.28 -7.18 1.39
N HIS A 411 -6.35 -7.11 0.59
CA HIS A 411 -7.17 -8.28 0.26
C HIS A 411 -6.40 -9.37 -0.48
N THR A 412 -5.47 -9.02 -1.39
CA THR A 412 -4.62 -10.02 -2.07
C THR A 412 -3.69 -10.76 -1.09
N PHE A 413 -3.35 -10.13 0.04
CA PHE A 413 -2.58 -10.71 1.15
C PHE A 413 -3.47 -11.24 2.29
N GLY A 414 -4.75 -11.51 2.02
CA GLY A 414 -5.64 -12.20 2.93
C GLY A 414 -6.24 -11.33 4.03
N LEU A 415 -6.11 -10.00 3.97
CA LEU A 415 -6.80 -9.12 4.92
C LEU A 415 -8.27 -9.01 4.57
N CYS A 416 -9.15 -9.12 5.57
CA CYS A 416 -10.56 -8.80 5.41
C CYS A 416 -10.86 -7.36 5.78
N HIS A 417 -12.07 -6.92 5.46
CA HIS A 417 -12.58 -5.68 6.03
C HIS A 417 -12.67 -5.75 7.56
N VAL A 418 -12.51 -4.58 8.18
CA VAL A 418 -12.66 -4.34 9.62
C VAL A 418 -13.49 -3.09 9.86
N ASP A 419 -13.94 -2.94 11.10
CA ASP A 419 -14.52 -1.68 11.59
C ASP A 419 -13.43 -0.63 11.88
N GLY A 420 -13.76 0.65 11.65
CA GLY A 420 -12.95 1.82 12.03
C GLY A 420 -12.41 2.63 10.84
N LEU A 421 -12.67 3.94 10.82
CA LEU A 421 -12.25 4.83 9.73
C LEU A 421 -10.75 5.12 9.67
N ASP A 422 -10.06 4.91 10.78
CA ASP A 422 -8.61 4.98 10.91
C ASP A 422 -7.93 3.74 10.33
N ARG A 423 -8.69 2.79 9.77
CA ARG A 423 -8.18 1.52 9.26
C ARG A 423 -8.13 1.51 7.75
N ILE A 424 -7.02 1.03 7.18
CA ILE A 424 -6.92 0.88 5.73
C ILE A 424 -7.97 -0.09 5.23
N MET A 425 -8.20 -1.20 5.94
CA MET A 425 -9.20 -2.22 5.57
C MET A 425 -10.63 -1.88 5.98
N VAL A 426 -10.98 -0.60 6.15
CA VAL A 426 -12.32 -0.21 6.60
C VAL A 426 -13.41 -0.68 5.64
N ASN A 427 -14.50 -1.22 6.18
CA ASN A 427 -15.69 -1.52 5.40
C ASN A 427 -16.51 -0.23 5.14
N PRO A 428 -16.78 0.13 3.87
CA PRO A 428 -17.54 1.34 3.56
C PRO A 428 -19.01 1.30 4.00
N LYS A 429 -19.54 0.13 4.39
CA LYS A 429 -20.93 0.00 4.89
C LYS A 429 -21.08 0.28 6.37
N ASP A 430 -19.98 0.35 7.12
CA ASP A 430 -20.05 0.54 8.56
C ASP A 430 -20.28 2.02 8.89
N ARG A 431 -21.45 2.27 9.47
CA ARG A 431 -22.02 3.61 9.75
C ARG A 431 -21.35 4.31 10.94
N SER A 432 -20.19 3.83 11.42
CA SER A 432 -19.51 4.38 12.60
C SER A 432 -18.82 5.73 12.34
N TRP A 433 -19.20 6.42 11.26
CA TRP A 433 -18.81 7.78 10.88
C TRP A 433 -18.93 8.82 12.02
N TRP A 434 -19.65 8.50 13.09
CA TRP A 434 -19.99 9.44 14.17
C TRP A 434 -19.79 8.89 15.58
N SER A 435 -18.95 7.87 15.80
CA SER A 435 -18.55 7.57 17.17
C SER A 435 -17.58 8.67 17.65
N GLY A 436 -18.02 9.50 18.59
CA GLY A 436 -17.31 10.71 19.04
C GLY A 436 -15.91 10.49 19.62
N TRP A 437 -15.49 9.23 19.77
CA TRP A 437 -14.17 8.84 20.27
C TRP A 437 -13.11 8.65 19.16
N LEU A 438 -13.51 8.49 17.89
CA LEU A 438 -12.58 8.31 16.77
C LEU A 438 -11.96 9.64 16.28
N VAL A 439 -12.58 10.78 16.59
CA VAL A 439 -12.11 12.11 16.16
C VAL A 439 -10.80 12.53 16.85
N PRO A 440 -10.63 12.36 18.17
CA PRO A 440 -9.34 12.61 18.82
C PRO A 440 -8.23 11.69 18.30
N GLU A 441 -8.51 10.40 18.07
CA GLU A 441 -7.53 9.43 17.58
C GLU A 441 -7.08 9.76 16.15
N TYR A 442 -8.02 10.06 15.25
CA TYR A 442 -7.73 10.54 13.89
C TYR A 442 -6.92 11.85 13.91
N LEU A 443 -7.25 12.80 14.79
CA LEU A 443 -6.52 14.06 14.91
C LEU A 443 -5.11 13.90 15.51
N CYS A 444 -4.89 12.86 16.33
CA CYS A 444 -3.64 12.57 17.03
C CYS A 444 -2.67 11.68 16.23
N PHE A 445 -3.17 10.76 15.40
CA PHE A 445 -2.36 9.78 14.68
C PHE A 445 -2.29 10.06 13.18
N SER A 446 -1.95 11.30 12.84
CA SER A 446 -1.68 11.81 11.48
C SER A 446 -2.87 12.07 10.55
N GLY A 447 -4.11 11.72 10.94
CA GLY A 447 -5.28 11.91 10.07
C GLY A 447 -5.26 11.01 8.83
N GLU A 448 -4.49 9.91 8.87
CA GLU A 448 -4.41 8.93 7.78
C GLU A 448 -4.75 7.53 8.30
N PRO A 449 -5.41 6.69 7.49
CA PRO A 449 -5.66 5.31 7.87
C PRO A 449 -4.37 4.49 7.95
N GLN A 450 -4.35 3.51 8.85
CA GLN A 450 -3.22 2.63 9.12
C GLN A 450 -3.66 1.17 9.17
N PHE A 451 -2.69 0.27 9.01
CA PHE A 451 -2.85 -1.12 9.43
C PHE A 451 -2.54 -1.25 10.93
N THR A 452 -3.25 -2.13 11.60
CA THR A 452 -2.96 -2.54 12.96
C THR A 452 -1.98 -3.69 13.00
N HIS A 453 -1.42 -3.91 14.19
CA HIS A 453 -0.52 -5.02 14.44
C HIS A 453 -1.19 -6.39 14.19
N ASP A 454 -2.50 -6.53 14.45
CA ASP A 454 -3.20 -7.80 14.25
C ASP A 454 -3.50 -8.06 12.76
N GLU A 455 -3.78 -7.01 11.98
CA GLU A 455 -3.83 -7.10 10.51
C GLU A 455 -2.47 -7.52 9.97
N ALA A 456 -1.38 -6.90 10.43
CA ALA A 456 -0.04 -7.29 10.04
C ALA A 456 0.23 -8.78 10.33
N LYS A 457 -0.13 -9.29 11.52
CA LYS A 457 -0.01 -10.72 11.83
C LYS A 457 -0.79 -11.60 10.84
N LYS A 458 -1.98 -11.20 10.42
CA LYS A 458 -2.78 -11.96 9.45
C LYS A 458 -2.16 -12.01 8.06
N VAL A 459 -1.53 -10.92 7.64
CA VAL A 459 -0.72 -10.90 6.41
C VAL A 459 0.39 -11.94 6.52
N TRP A 460 1.08 -12.02 7.66
CA TRP A 460 2.14 -13.01 7.87
C TRP A 460 1.64 -14.44 8.01
N ASP A 461 0.47 -14.67 8.64
CA ASP A 461 -0.20 -15.97 8.63
C ASP A 461 -0.41 -16.43 7.18
N TYR A 462 -0.94 -15.55 6.32
CA TYR A 462 -1.20 -15.83 4.91
C TYR A 462 0.09 -16.08 4.12
N ILE A 463 1.09 -15.21 4.29
CA ILE A 463 2.39 -15.32 3.62
C ILE A 463 3.05 -16.67 3.94
N ILE A 464 3.21 -16.99 5.22
CA ILE A 464 3.89 -18.22 5.66
C ILE A 464 3.08 -19.47 5.32
N ALA A 465 1.76 -19.38 5.23
CA ALA A 465 0.93 -20.51 4.81
C ALA A 465 1.00 -20.80 3.31
N HIS A 466 1.15 -19.78 2.46
CA HIS A 466 0.85 -19.92 1.03
C HIS A 466 1.99 -19.56 0.06
N PHE A 467 2.94 -18.71 0.45
CA PHE A 467 3.99 -18.28 -0.46
C PHE A 467 4.98 -19.43 -0.74
N PRO A 468 5.52 -19.52 -1.98
CA PRO A 468 6.63 -20.40 -2.31
C PRO A 468 7.89 -20.11 -1.48
N THR A 469 8.67 -21.14 -1.14
CA THR A 469 9.88 -21.01 -0.31
C THR A 469 10.94 -20.12 -0.96
N ASP A 470 11.18 -20.29 -2.26
CA ASP A 470 12.14 -19.51 -3.06
C ASP A 470 11.77 -18.02 -3.12
N CYS A 471 10.49 -17.71 -3.09
CA CYS A 471 9.98 -16.36 -3.00
C CYS A 471 10.22 -15.71 -1.63
N LEU A 472 10.02 -16.46 -0.55
CA LEU A 472 10.32 -16.02 0.82
C LEU A 472 11.82 -15.86 1.07
N ALA A 473 12.64 -16.67 0.42
CA ALA A 473 14.10 -16.62 0.48
C ALA A 473 14.74 -15.65 -0.53
N ASN A 474 13.93 -14.94 -1.34
CA ASN A 474 14.44 -14.07 -2.39
C ASN A 474 15.05 -12.78 -1.83
N ARG A 475 16.33 -12.55 -2.13
CA ARG A 475 17.08 -11.33 -1.75
C ARG A 475 17.27 -10.35 -2.89
N ARG A 476 16.92 -10.72 -4.12
CA ARG A 476 17.33 -10.00 -5.34
C ARG A 476 16.65 -8.66 -5.55
N ILE A 477 15.66 -8.33 -4.73
CA ILE A 477 14.96 -7.05 -4.81
C ILE A 477 15.68 -6.11 -3.84
N GLU A 478 16.72 -5.47 -4.34
CA GLU A 478 17.38 -4.35 -3.65
C GLU A 478 16.52 -3.09 -3.85
N LEU A 479 16.15 -2.44 -2.74
CA LEU A 479 15.49 -1.14 -2.77
C LEU A 479 16.54 -0.12 -3.27
N THR A 480 16.34 0.46 -4.46
CA THR A 480 17.33 1.32 -5.14
C THR A 480 17.14 2.81 -4.90
#